data_AF-A0A2W6TPY3-F1
#
_entry.id   AF-A0A2W6TPY3-F1
#
_cell.length_a   1.000
_cell.length_b   1.000
_cell.length_c   1.000
_cell.angle_alpha   90.00
_cell.angle_beta   90.00
_cell.angle_gamma   90.00
#
_symmetry.space_group_name_H-M   'P 1'
#
loop_
_entity.id
_entity.type
_entity.pdbx_description
1 polymer ?
#
loop_
_entity_poly.entity_id
_entity_poly.type
_entity_poly.pdbx_seq_one_letter_code
_entity_poly.pdbx_strand_id
1 'polypeptide(L)'
;MTFQEQIQQGIPSQLPPSRPYETNINHAPKRKEILGDEEKKLALKNALRYFEPQFHAELLPEFKEELEKYGRIYMYRFRPEYEMKARPISEYPGKSEQAKAIMLMIQNNLDYAVAQHPHELITYGGNGAVFSNWAQYLLTMKYLSEMTDEQTLVMYSGHPMGLFPSHKDAPRVVVTNGMMIPNYSKPDDWEKFNALGVTQYGQMTAGSYMYIGPQGIVHGTTITVLNAFRKINKEPKGGLFVTSGLGGMSGAQPKAGNIAGCVTVCAEVNPKITKIRHDQKWVNEIHENLDELVARVRTAQENKETVSLAYLGNVVEVWEKFDQENLRIDIGSDQTSLHNPWAGGYYPVGQSFEESNTMMAENPELFREKVQETLRRHAAAINKHTEKGTYFFDYGNAFLLEASRAGADV
;
A
#
# COMPACT_ATOMS: atom_id res chain seq x y z
N MET A 1 9.77 -19.23 -26.08
CA MET A 1 9.38 -17.92 -26.64
C MET A 1 10.29 -16.86 -26.07
N THR A 2 10.77 -15.95 -26.90
CA THR A 2 11.52 -14.76 -26.46
C THR A 2 10.63 -13.83 -25.62
N PHE A 3 11.22 -12.86 -24.93
CA PHE A 3 10.46 -11.83 -24.20
C PHE A 3 9.45 -11.11 -25.10
N GLN A 4 9.88 -10.71 -26.30
CA GLN A 4 9.05 -9.99 -27.25
C GLN A 4 7.87 -10.84 -27.75
N GLU A 5 8.12 -12.12 -28.06
CA GLU A 5 7.08 -13.06 -28.47
C GLU A 5 6.03 -13.28 -27.37
N GLN A 6 6.47 -13.38 -26.10
CA GLN A 6 5.55 -13.52 -24.96
C GLN A 6 4.68 -12.27 -24.76
N ILE A 7 5.25 -11.07 -24.94
CA ILE A 7 4.48 -9.80 -24.86
C ILE A 7 3.43 -9.72 -25.96
N GLN A 8 3.79 -10.08 -27.19
CA GLN A 8 2.89 -9.98 -28.36
C GLN A 8 1.82 -11.07 -28.38
N GLN A 9 2.03 -12.19 -27.68
CA GLN A 9 1.09 -13.33 -27.69
C GLN A 9 -0.29 -12.96 -27.12
N GLY A 10 -0.35 -12.17 -26.04
CA GLY A 10 -1.57 -11.98 -25.27
C GLY A 10 -2.03 -13.28 -24.61
N ILE A 11 -3.32 -13.63 -24.72
CA ILE A 11 -3.83 -14.91 -24.20
C ILE A 11 -3.28 -16.06 -25.06
N PRO A 12 -2.55 -17.03 -24.47
CA PRO A 12 -1.99 -18.14 -25.22
C PRO A 12 -3.07 -18.99 -25.90
N SER A 13 -2.76 -19.48 -27.11
CA SER A 13 -3.64 -20.39 -27.87
C SER A 13 -3.67 -21.83 -27.33
N GLN A 14 -2.83 -22.14 -26.34
CA GLN A 14 -2.83 -23.38 -25.58
C GLN A 14 -2.66 -23.03 -24.10
N LEU A 15 -3.32 -23.77 -23.21
CA LEU A 15 -3.21 -23.50 -21.78
C LEU A 15 -1.78 -23.76 -21.30
N PRO A 16 -1.12 -22.77 -20.68
CA PRO A 16 0.17 -23.02 -20.04
C PRO A 16 -0.02 -23.93 -18.82
N PRO A 17 1.03 -24.60 -18.36
CA PRO A 17 0.97 -25.39 -17.13
C PRO A 17 0.59 -24.52 -15.94
N SER A 18 -0.06 -25.12 -14.94
CA SER A 18 -0.35 -24.44 -13.68
C SER A 18 0.96 -23.96 -13.01
N ARG A 19 0.89 -22.81 -12.32
CA ARG A 19 2.04 -22.19 -11.67
C ARG A 19 2.11 -22.60 -10.21
N PRO A 20 3.28 -23.03 -9.70
CA PRO A 20 3.44 -23.29 -8.28
C PRO A 20 3.32 -21.99 -7.48
N TYR A 21 2.80 -22.11 -6.26
CA TYR A 21 2.73 -21.01 -5.30
C TYR A 21 4.12 -20.76 -4.68
N GLU A 22 4.64 -19.54 -4.80
CA GLU A 22 6.00 -19.19 -4.35
C GLU A 22 5.98 -18.70 -2.90
N THR A 23 6.28 -19.57 -1.93
CA THR A 23 6.21 -19.21 -0.49
C THR A 23 7.19 -18.12 -0.03
N ASN A 24 8.22 -17.83 -0.82
CA ASN A 24 9.27 -16.88 -0.46
C ASN A 24 8.94 -15.44 -0.85
N ILE A 25 7.84 -15.20 -1.56
CA ILE A 25 7.36 -13.86 -1.87
C ILE A 25 6.22 -13.45 -0.95
N ASN A 26 6.03 -12.13 -0.80
CA ASN A 26 4.97 -11.59 0.02
C ASN A 26 3.64 -11.62 -0.75
N HIS A 27 2.73 -12.52 -0.37
CA HIS A 27 1.41 -12.65 -0.99
C HIS A 27 0.33 -11.83 -0.28
N ALA A 28 -0.69 -11.40 -1.04
CA ALA A 28 -1.82 -10.69 -0.48
C ALA A 28 -2.63 -11.61 0.48
N PRO A 29 -3.17 -11.06 1.58
CA PRO A 29 -4.04 -11.83 2.46
C PRO A 29 -5.34 -12.24 1.77
N LYS A 30 -5.99 -13.30 2.26
CA LYS A 30 -7.33 -13.72 1.80
C LYS A 30 -8.30 -12.54 1.92
N ARG A 31 -9.06 -12.27 0.87
CA ARG A 31 -10.06 -11.21 0.82
C ARG A 31 -11.38 -11.63 1.48
N LYS A 32 -12.15 -10.65 1.94
CA LYS A 32 -13.48 -10.86 2.53
C LYS A 32 -14.37 -11.63 1.56
N GLU A 33 -14.96 -12.71 2.04
CA GLU A 33 -15.95 -13.48 1.28
C GLU A 33 -17.30 -12.77 1.35
N ILE A 34 -17.63 -12.02 0.30
CA ILE A 34 -18.81 -11.13 0.27
C ILE A 34 -19.83 -11.52 -0.81
N LEU A 35 -19.46 -12.44 -1.71
CA LEU A 35 -20.31 -12.86 -2.82
C LEU A 35 -21.30 -13.94 -2.37
N GLY A 36 -22.59 -13.76 -2.70
CA GLY A 36 -23.58 -14.82 -2.66
C GLY A 36 -23.41 -15.84 -3.79
N ASP A 37 -24.18 -16.94 -3.78
CA ASP A 37 -23.99 -18.05 -4.72
C ASP A 37 -24.17 -17.64 -6.20
N GLU A 38 -25.18 -16.83 -6.50
CA GLU A 38 -25.38 -16.31 -7.87
C GLU A 38 -24.29 -15.34 -8.29
N GLU A 39 -23.75 -14.56 -7.35
CA GLU A 39 -22.64 -13.64 -7.59
C GLU A 39 -21.33 -14.40 -7.81
N LYS A 40 -21.09 -15.51 -7.08
CA LYS A 40 -19.96 -16.41 -7.34
C LYS A 40 -20.04 -17.01 -8.74
N LYS A 41 -21.22 -17.48 -9.17
CA LYS A 41 -21.44 -17.95 -10.55
C LYS A 41 -21.16 -16.84 -11.57
N LEU A 42 -21.57 -15.60 -11.29
CA LEU A 42 -21.31 -14.45 -12.15
C LEU A 42 -19.81 -14.11 -12.20
N ALA A 43 -19.10 -14.13 -11.07
CA ALA A 43 -17.65 -13.91 -11.02
C ALA A 43 -16.90 -14.91 -11.91
N LEU A 44 -17.27 -16.19 -11.85
CA LEU A 44 -16.69 -17.24 -12.69
C LEU A 44 -16.99 -17.02 -14.18
N LYS A 45 -18.23 -16.65 -14.54
CA LYS A 45 -18.58 -16.27 -15.92
C LYS A 45 -17.79 -15.06 -16.40
N ASN A 46 -17.64 -14.04 -15.56
CA ASN A 46 -16.86 -12.84 -15.87
C ASN A 46 -15.37 -13.16 -16.06
N ALA A 47 -14.80 -14.07 -15.27
CA ALA A 47 -13.42 -14.52 -15.44
C ALA A 47 -13.23 -15.30 -16.76
N LEU A 48 -14.18 -16.19 -17.11
CA LEU A 48 -14.10 -17.01 -18.32
C LEU A 48 -14.23 -16.21 -19.63
N ARG A 49 -14.73 -14.96 -19.59
CA ARG A 49 -14.88 -14.11 -20.79
C ARG A 49 -13.57 -13.84 -21.54
N TYR A 50 -12.44 -13.97 -20.87
CA TYR A 50 -11.10 -13.73 -21.45
C TYR A 50 -10.57 -14.92 -22.25
N PHE A 51 -11.25 -16.07 -22.21
CA PHE A 51 -10.75 -17.32 -22.75
C PHE A 51 -11.76 -17.94 -23.71
N GLU A 52 -11.24 -18.61 -24.74
CA GLU A 52 -12.06 -19.35 -25.70
C GLU A 52 -12.86 -20.47 -25.00
N PRO A 53 -14.10 -20.76 -25.44
CA PRO A 53 -14.98 -21.74 -24.79
C PRO A 53 -14.37 -23.12 -24.58
N GLN A 54 -13.46 -23.54 -25.47
CA GLN A 54 -12.76 -24.83 -25.36
C GLN A 54 -11.93 -24.99 -24.08
N PHE A 55 -11.51 -23.88 -23.46
CA PHE A 55 -10.73 -23.89 -22.23
C PHE A 55 -11.58 -23.83 -20.95
N HIS A 56 -12.89 -23.56 -21.07
CA HIS A 56 -13.73 -23.26 -19.91
C HIS A 56 -13.85 -24.46 -18.96
N ALA A 57 -13.89 -25.68 -19.49
CA ALA A 57 -14.01 -26.89 -18.67
C ALA A 57 -12.78 -27.11 -17.76
N GLU A 58 -11.58 -26.73 -18.22
CA GLU A 58 -10.34 -26.85 -17.44
C GLU A 58 -10.15 -25.66 -16.49
N LEU A 59 -10.46 -24.44 -16.93
CA LEU A 59 -10.24 -23.22 -16.15
C LEU A 59 -11.29 -23.00 -15.05
N LEU A 60 -12.52 -23.49 -15.24
CA LEU A 60 -13.61 -23.25 -14.28
C LEU A 60 -13.30 -23.81 -12.87
N PRO A 61 -12.83 -25.06 -12.71
CA PRO A 61 -12.41 -25.57 -11.40
C PRO A 61 -11.29 -24.75 -10.77
N GLU A 62 -10.30 -24.33 -11.56
CA GLU A 62 -9.16 -23.54 -11.09
C GLU A 62 -9.59 -22.15 -10.60
N PHE A 63 -10.42 -21.44 -11.36
CA PHE A 63 -10.94 -20.13 -10.96
C PHE A 63 -11.88 -20.21 -9.76
N LYS A 64 -12.63 -21.32 -9.64
CA LYS A 64 -13.44 -21.58 -8.46
C LYS A 64 -12.56 -21.77 -7.21
N GLU A 65 -11.49 -22.55 -7.33
CA GLU A 65 -10.54 -22.75 -6.23
C GLU A 65 -9.88 -21.42 -5.83
N GLU A 66 -9.43 -20.62 -6.80
CA GLU A 66 -8.86 -19.30 -6.50
C GLU A 66 -9.85 -18.40 -5.76
N LEU A 67 -11.11 -18.36 -6.22
CA LEU A 67 -12.15 -17.55 -5.58
C LEU A 67 -12.40 -17.99 -4.13
N GLU A 68 -12.46 -19.30 -3.85
CA GLU A 68 -12.69 -19.83 -2.50
C GLU A 68 -11.48 -19.63 -1.57
N LYS A 69 -10.27 -19.81 -2.11
CA LYS A 69 -9.03 -19.75 -1.35
C LYS A 69 -8.59 -18.31 -1.06
N TYR A 70 -8.69 -17.43 -2.05
CA TYR A 70 -8.14 -16.07 -1.96
C TYR A 70 -9.23 -14.99 -1.91
N GLY A 71 -10.49 -15.32 -2.20
CA GLY A 71 -11.57 -14.35 -2.36
C GLY A 71 -11.49 -13.58 -3.69
N ARG A 72 -10.60 -13.99 -4.61
CA ARG A 72 -10.30 -13.34 -5.89
C ARG A 72 -9.85 -14.37 -6.92
N ILE A 73 -10.06 -14.05 -8.19
CA ILE A 73 -9.60 -14.84 -9.33
C ILE A 73 -8.46 -14.06 -10.00
N TYR A 74 -7.22 -14.38 -9.66
CA TYR A 74 -6.02 -13.74 -10.19
C TYR A 74 -5.55 -14.37 -11.51
N MET A 75 -5.98 -15.60 -11.77
CA MET A 75 -5.61 -16.41 -12.93
C MET A 75 -4.11 -16.71 -12.94
N TYR A 76 -3.59 -17.25 -11.84
CA TYR A 76 -2.13 -17.42 -11.61
C TYR A 76 -1.43 -18.21 -12.71
N ARG A 77 -2.12 -19.18 -13.33
CA ARG A 77 -1.62 -19.92 -14.50
C ARG A 77 -1.05 -19.03 -15.60
N PHE A 78 -1.62 -17.84 -15.78
CA PHE A 78 -1.28 -16.91 -16.87
C PHE A 78 -0.19 -15.89 -16.50
N ARG A 79 0.40 -15.99 -15.30
CA ARG A 79 1.58 -15.19 -14.95
C ARG A 79 2.75 -15.50 -15.89
N PRO A 80 3.42 -14.49 -16.49
CA PRO A 80 4.55 -14.70 -17.40
C PRO A 80 5.78 -15.34 -16.74
N GLU A 81 6.64 -15.95 -17.57
CA GLU A 81 7.88 -16.60 -17.11
C GLU A 81 9.10 -15.68 -17.11
N TYR A 82 9.06 -14.61 -17.90
CA TYR A 82 10.14 -13.64 -17.86
C TYR A 82 10.18 -12.94 -16.51
N GLU A 83 11.39 -12.57 -16.10
CA GLU A 83 11.60 -11.73 -14.92
C GLU A 83 10.79 -10.43 -15.06
N MET A 84 9.89 -10.21 -14.10
CA MET A 84 9.04 -9.03 -14.03
C MET A 84 9.86 -7.86 -13.50
N LYS A 85 10.30 -7.01 -14.42
CA LYS A 85 11.04 -5.77 -14.14
C LYS A 85 10.97 -4.81 -15.31
N ALA A 86 11.23 -3.54 -15.06
CA ALA A 86 11.48 -2.58 -16.12
C ALA A 86 12.74 -2.94 -16.92
N ARG A 87 12.66 -2.85 -18.25
CA ARG A 87 13.78 -3.11 -19.18
C ARG A 87 14.11 -1.83 -19.96
N PRO A 88 15.29 -1.73 -20.60
CA PRO A 88 15.53 -0.73 -21.63
C PRO A 88 14.39 -0.69 -22.65
N ILE A 89 13.93 0.52 -23.02
CA ILE A 89 12.77 0.70 -23.90
C ILE A 89 12.90 -0.05 -25.24
N SER A 90 14.12 -0.20 -25.75
CA SER A 90 14.45 -0.91 -26.99
C SER A 90 14.20 -2.41 -26.94
N GLU A 91 14.07 -3.01 -25.74
CA GLU A 91 13.75 -4.44 -25.60
C GLU A 91 12.26 -4.73 -25.79
N TYR A 92 11.39 -3.73 -25.59
CA TYR A 92 9.94 -3.90 -25.75
C TYR A 92 9.55 -3.92 -27.24
N PRO A 93 8.71 -4.88 -27.66
CA PRO A 93 8.21 -4.92 -29.03
C PRO A 93 7.17 -3.82 -29.26
N GLY A 94 7.08 -3.33 -30.48
CA GLY A 94 5.93 -2.54 -30.93
C GLY A 94 6.26 -1.33 -31.80
N LYS A 95 5.20 -0.65 -32.26
CA LYS A 95 5.28 0.42 -33.26
C LYS A 95 5.36 1.82 -32.65
N SER A 96 4.78 2.02 -31.47
CA SER A 96 4.76 3.30 -30.75
C SER A 96 5.79 3.30 -29.61
N GLU A 97 6.71 4.24 -29.62
CA GLU A 97 7.67 4.43 -28.50
C GLU A 97 6.96 4.80 -27.20
N GLN A 98 5.88 5.59 -27.28
CA GLN A 98 5.07 5.93 -26.10
C GLN A 98 4.40 4.69 -25.50
N ALA A 99 3.91 3.76 -26.33
CA ALA A 99 3.33 2.51 -25.84
C ALA A 99 4.39 1.59 -25.19
N LYS A 100 5.61 1.55 -25.74
CA LYS A 100 6.74 0.83 -25.11
C LYS A 100 7.10 1.41 -23.75
N ALA A 101 7.13 2.73 -23.61
CA ALA A 101 7.35 3.37 -22.32
C ALA A 101 6.26 2.98 -21.30
N ILE A 102 5.00 2.85 -21.72
CA ILE A 102 3.91 2.41 -20.83
C ILE A 102 4.10 0.93 -20.42
N MET A 103 4.50 0.05 -21.33
CA MET A 103 4.84 -1.34 -21.00
C MET A 103 5.96 -1.43 -19.95
N LEU A 104 7.00 -0.60 -20.11
CA LEU A 104 8.08 -0.47 -19.13
C LEU A 104 7.53 -0.10 -17.75
N MET A 105 6.71 0.94 -17.69
CA MET A 105 6.17 1.42 -16.41
C MET A 105 5.19 0.44 -15.76
N ILE A 106 4.40 -0.30 -16.56
CA ILE A 106 3.57 -1.39 -16.06
C ILE A 106 4.43 -2.48 -15.39
N GLN A 107 5.52 -2.89 -16.04
CA GLN A 107 6.42 -3.90 -15.46
C GLN A 107 7.17 -3.38 -14.25
N ASN A 108 7.52 -2.10 -14.20
CA ASN A 108 8.08 -1.47 -13.00
C ASN A 108 7.12 -1.58 -11.80
N ASN A 109 5.83 -1.29 -12.02
CA ASN A 109 4.82 -1.40 -10.96
C ASN A 109 4.61 -2.83 -10.44
N LEU A 110 5.00 -3.84 -11.21
CA LEU A 110 4.89 -5.27 -10.88
C LEU A 110 6.23 -5.91 -10.53
N ASP A 111 7.32 -5.12 -10.55
CA ASP A 111 8.65 -5.60 -10.19
C ASP A 111 8.67 -6.10 -8.76
N TYR A 112 9.33 -7.23 -8.50
CA TYR A 112 9.41 -7.84 -7.17
C TYR A 112 10.13 -6.96 -6.15
N ALA A 113 11.00 -6.05 -6.61
CA ALA A 113 11.67 -5.06 -5.78
C ALA A 113 10.78 -3.84 -5.47
N VAL A 114 9.66 -3.68 -6.17
CA VAL A 114 8.80 -2.49 -6.12
C VAL A 114 7.41 -2.81 -5.55
N ALA A 115 6.77 -3.86 -6.05
CA ALA A 115 5.41 -4.24 -5.73
C ALA A 115 5.31 -4.92 -4.35
N GLN A 116 4.26 -4.59 -3.60
CA GLN A 116 3.98 -5.19 -2.30
C GLN A 116 3.58 -6.67 -2.42
N HIS A 117 2.75 -6.99 -3.41
CA HIS A 117 2.29 -8.35 -3.71
C HIS A 117 2.32 -8.59 -5.24
N PRO A 118 3.50 -8.88 -5.81
CA PRO A 118 3.71 -8.88 -7.26
C PRO A 118 2.85 -9.93 -7.99
N HIS A 119 2.59 -11.10 -7.38
CA HIS A 119 1.77 -12.16 -8.00
C HIS A 119 0.29 -11.86 -8.02
N GLU A 120 -0.20 -11.05 -7.08
CA GLU A 120 -1.59 -10.57 -7.02
C GLU A 120 -1.77 -9.21 -7.70
N LEU A 121 -0.75 -8.77 -8.46
CA LEU A 121 -0.74 -7.54 -9.23
C LEU A 121 -0.94 -6.26 -8.40
N ILE A 122 -0.58 -6.30 -7.11
CA ILE A 122 -0.73 -5.18 -6.17
C ILE A 122 0.61 -4.52 -5.91
N THR A 123 0.68 -3.22 -6.25
CA THR A 123 1.91 -2.43 -6.09
C THR A 123 2.06 -1.91 -4.66
N TYR A 124 1.02 -1.31 -4.06
CA TYR A 124 1.08 -0.81 -2.68
C TYR A 124 -0.30 -0.56 -2.07
N GLY A 125 -0.33 -0.17 -0.78
CA GLY A 125 -1.56 0.14 -0.06
C GLY A 125 -2.40 -1.09 0.29
N GLY A 126 -1.81 -2.29 0.23
CA GLY A 126 -2.47 -3.57 0.55
C GLY A 126 -3.40 -4.10 -0.55
N ASN A 127 -4.01 -3.22 -1.36
CA ASN A 127 -4.94 -3.59 -2.43
C ASN A 127 -4.86 -2.68 -3.69
N GLY A 128 -3.93 -1.73 -3.74
CA GLY A 128 -3.70 -0.87 -4.90
C GLY A 128 -3.09 -1.67 -6.06
N ALA A 129 -3.94 -2.07 -7.00
CA ALA A 129 -3.60 -3.01 -8.07
C ALA A 129 -3.34 -2.33 -9.41
N VAL A 130 -2.47 -2.97 -10.20
CA VAL A 130 -2.20 -2.63 -11.61
C VAL A 130 -3.31 -3.20 -12.49
N PHE A 131 -3.65 -4.47 -12.28
CA PHE A 131 -4.72 -5.19 -12.96
C PHE A 131 -5.45 -6.10 -11.96
N SER A 132 -6.68 -6.50 -12.29
CA SER A 132 -7.47 -7.40 -11.45
C SER A 132 -7.01 -8.86 -11.58
N ASN A 133 -6.43 -9.23 -12.72
CA ASN A 133 -5.94 -10.58 -13.02
C ASN A 133 -4.89 -10.59 -14.14
N TRP A 134 -4.20 -11.71 -14.31
CA TRP A 134 -3.13 -11.87 -15.28
C TRP A 134 -3.59 -11.87 -16.75
N ALA A 135 -4.85 -12.22 -17.05
CA ALA A 135 -5.37 -12.13 -18.42
C ALA A 135 -5.42 -10.66 -18.89
N GLN A 136 -5.83 -9.75 -18.01
CA GLN A 136 -5.83 -8.32 -18.28
C GLN A 136 -4.42 -7.77 -18.54
N TYR A 137 -3.43 -8.22 -17.77
CA TYR A 137 -2.02 -7.91 -18.01
C TYR A 137 -1.61 -8.34 -19.43
N LEU A 138 -1.80 -9.62 -19.77
CA LEU A 138 -1.38 -10.18 -21.06
C LEU A 138 -2.00 -9.45 -22.25
N LEU A 139 -3.31 -9.18 -22.20
CA LEU A 139 -4.02 -8.45 -23.24
C LEU A 139 -3.54 -7.00 -23.36
N THR A 140 -3.29 -6.33 -22.23
CA THR A 140 -2.79 -4.95 -22.23
C THR A 140 -1.41 -4.87 -22.87
N MET A 141 -0.49 -5.77 -22.49
CA MET A 141 0.85 -5.83 -23.07
C MET A 141 0.80 -6.12 -24.58
N LYS A 142 -0.09 -7.04 -25.00
CA LYS A 142 -0.33 -7.31 -26.43
C LYS A 142 -0.80 -6.06 -27.16
N TYR A 143 -1.86 -5.39 -26.69
CA TYR A 143 -2.40 -4.20 -27.36
C TYR A 143 -1.39 -3.06 -27.44
N LEU A 144 -0.61 -2.82 -26.37
CA LEU A 144 0.46 -1.82 -26.39
C LEU A 144 1.57 -2.16 -27.40
N SER A 145 1.86 -3.45 -27.61
CA SER A 145 2.84 -3.88 -28.60
C SER A 145 2.35 -3.76 -30.06
N GLU A 146 1.03 -3.77 -30.29
CA GLU A 146 0.46 -3.76 -31.64
C GLU A 146 0.05 -2.37 -32.13
N MET A 147 -0.31 -1.48 -31.18
CA MET A 147 -0.91 -0.18 -31.46
C MET A 147 0.02 0.78 -32.20
N THR A 148 -0.59 1.70 -32.94
CA THR A 148 0.10 2.84 -33.57
C THR A 148 -0.08 4.11 -32.74
N ASP A 149 0.62 5.19 -33.12
CA ASP A 149 0.42 6.52 -32.52
C ASP A 149 -0.93 7.16 -32.87
N GLU A 150 -1.77 6.52 -33.69
CA GLU A 150 -3.11 7.02 -34.05
C GLU A 150 -4.23 6.20 -33.37
N GLN A 151 -3.87 5.50 -32.29
CA GLN A 151 -4.81 4.73 -31.47
C GLN A 151 -4.68 5.10 -30.00
N THR A 152 -5.75 4.85 -29.26
CA THR A 152 -5.83 4.93 -27.81
C THR A 152 -6.37 3.62 -27.26
N LEU A 153 -5.65 3.02 -26.31
CA LEU A 153 -6.12 1.90 -25.52
C LEU A 153 -7.00 2.41 -24.37
N VAL A 154 -8.24 1.93 -24.30
CA VAL A 154 -9.16 2.32 -23.24
C VAL A 154 -9.21 1.24 -22.16
N MET A 155 -8.89 1.62 -20.92
CA MET A 155 -8.81 0.72 -19.77
C MET A 155 -9.97 0.97 -18.79
N TYR A 156 -10.72 -0.10 -18.51
CA TYR A 156 -11.86 -0.13 -17.60
C TYR A 156 -11.48 -0.90 -16.33
N SER A 157 -10.95 -0.20 -15.33
CA SER A 157 -10.53 -0.77 -14.04
C SER A 157 -9.70 -2.04 -14.21
N GLY A 158 -8.62 -1.94 -14.98
CA GLY A 158 -7.74 -3.05 -15.34
C GLY A 158 -8.15 -3.78 -16.62
N HIS A 159 -9.43 -3.86 -16.98
CA HIS A 159 -9.86 -4.51 -18.23
C HIS A 159 -9.45 -3.68 -19.47
N PRO A 160 -8.65 -4.24 -20.39
CA PRO A 160 -8.37 -3.56 -21.66
C PRO A 160 -9.57 -3.72 -22.61
N MET A 161 -10.39 -2.68 -22.73
CA MET A 161 -11.58 -2.71 -23.59
C MET A 161 -11.21 -2.85 -25.08
N GLY A 162 -10.08 -2.23 -25.47
CA GLY A 162 -9.54 -2.35 -26.81
C GLY A 162 -8.87 -1.09 -27.31
N LEU A 163 -8.33 -1.18 -28.53
CA LEU A 163 -7.71 -0.07 -29.26
C LEU A 163 -8.76 0.64 -30.11
N PHE A 164 -8.89 1.94 -29.92
CA PHE A 164 -9.82 2.79 -30.68
C PHE A 164 -9.02 3.82 -31.49
N PRO A 165 -9.46 4.16 -32.72
CA PRO A 165 -8.84 5.24 -33.49
C PRO A 165 -8.84 6.56 -32.72
N SER A 166 -7.72 7.28 -32.80
CA SER A 166 -7.54 8.62 -32.24
C SER A 166 -6.58 9.43 -33.12
N HIS A 167 -5.65 10.19 -32.54
CA HIS A 167 -4.65 10.99 -33.27
C HIS A 167 -3.32 11.04 -32.50
N LYS A 168 -2.25 11.46 -33.16
CA LYS A 168 -0.88 11.44 -32.62
C LYS A 168 -0.71 12.15 -31.27
N ASP A 169 -1.40 13.28 -31.09
CA ASP A 169 -1.35 14.05 -29.84
C ASP A 169 -2.31 13.54 -28.73
N ALA A 170 -3.15 12.55 -29.02
CA ALA A 170 -4.02 11.94 -28.01
C ALA A 170 -3.22 11.08 -27.02
N PRO A 171 -3.73 10.82 -25.81
CA PRO A 171 -3.14 9.83 -24.91
C PRO A 171 -3.13 8.44 -25.57
N ARG A 172 -2.01 7.70 -25.45
CA ARG A 172 -1.96 6.30 -25.89
C ARG A 172 -2.83 5.40 -25.03
N VAL A 173 -3.04 5.75 -23.77
CA VAL A 173 -3.89 5.00 -22.84
C VAL A 173 -4.76 5.97 -22.05
N VAL A 174 -6.05 5.67 -21.94
CA VAL A 174 -6.97 6.31 -21.00
C VAL A 174 -7.36 5.29 -19.95
N VAL A 175 -7.05 5.57 -18.68
CA VAL A 175 -7.27 4.63 -17.57
C VAL A 175 -8.31 5.16 -16.59
N THR A 176 -9.29 4.32 -16.30
CA THR A 176 -10.21 4.49 -15.16
C THR A 176 -9.99 3.35 -14.18
N ASN A 177 -10.02 3.63 -12.88
CA ASN A 177 -9.92 2.61 -11.82
C ASN A 177 -10.93 2.95 -10.72
N GLY A 178 -11.79 2.00 -10.35
CA GLY A 178 -12.68 2.17 -9.20
C GLY A 178 -13.77 3.23 -9.42
N MET A 179 -14.07 3.59 -10.67
CA MET A 179 -15.14 4.53 -10.97
C MET A 179 -16.49 3.87 -10.71
N MET A 180 -17.29 4.47 -9.83
CA MET A 180 -18.55 3.93 -9.34
C MET A 180 -19.65 4.97 -9.45
N ILE A 181 -20.90 4.51 -9.59
CA ILE A 181 -22.06 5.35 -9.30
C ILE A 181 -22.01 5.68 -7.80
N PRO A 182 -22.08 6.96 -7.38
CA PRO A 182 -21.78 7.35 -6.00
C PRO A 182 -22.52 6.58 -4.91
N ASN A 183 -23.79 6.24 -5.14
CA ASN A 183 -24.62 5.48 -4.19
C ASN A 183 -24.15 4.03 -3.96
N TYR A 184 -23.24 3.53 -4.80
CA TYR A 184 -22.70 2.16 -4.79
C TYR A 184 -21.17 2.16 -4.63
N SER A 185 -20.63 3.17 -3.96
CA SER A 185 -19.19 3.34 -3.76
C SER A 185 -18.75 3.11 -2.31
N LYS A 186 -19.54 2.35 -1.52
CA LYS A 186 -19.16 1.99 -0.15
C LYS A 186 -18.07 0.89 -0.16
N PRO A 187 -17.32 0.70 0.94
CA PRO A 187 -16.28 -0.33 1.00
C PRO A 187 -16.75 -1.74 0.61
N ASP A 188 -17.92 -2.16 1.10
CA ASP A 188 -18.48 -3.48 0.79
C ASP A 188 -19.00 -3.58 -0.65
N ASP A 189 -19.50 -2.48 -1.23
CA ASP A 189 -19.85 -2.45 -2.66
C ASP A 189 -18.59 -2.69 -3.50
N TRP A 190 -17.52 -1.96 -3.20
CA TRP A 190 -16.25 -2.09 -3.90
C TRP A 190 -15.65 -3.51 -3.76
N GLU A 191 -15.62 -4.07 -2.55
CA GLU A 191 -15.12 -5.43 -2.31
C GLU A 191 -15.88 -6.46 -3.17
N LYS A 192 -17.20 -6.34 -3.22
CA LYS A 192 -18.07 -7.18 -4.06
C LYS A 192 -17.76 -7.02 -5.54
N PHE A 193 -17.75 -5.80 -6.06
CA PHE A 193 -17.52 -5.56 -7.49
C PHE A 193 -16.11 -5.92 -7.95
N ASN A 194 -15.12 -5.84 -7.05
CA ASN A 194 -13.77 -6.31 -7.32
C ASN A 194 -13.74 -7.84 -7.43
N ALA A 195 -14.36 -8.55 -6.48
CA ALA A 195 -14.47 -10.02 -6.55
C ALA A 195 -15.25 -10.51 -7.78
N LEU A 196 -16.22 -9.73 -8.26
CA LEU A 196 -16.94 -9.99 -9.52
C LEU A 196 -16.09 -9.75 -10.78
N GLY A 197 -14.90 -9.15 -10.67
CA GLY A 197 -14.04 -8.82 -11.80
C GLY A 197 -14.54 -7.65 -12.67
N VAL A 198 -15.32 -6.74 -12.07
CA VAL A 198 -15.89 -5.57 -12.78
C VAL A 198 -15.29 -4.23 -12.33
N THR A 199 -14.48 -4.21 -11.28
CA THR A 199 -13.70 -3.04 -10.87
C THR A 199 -12.41 -3.43 -10.16
N GLN A 200 -11.54 -2.46 -9.90
CA GLN A 200 -10.34 -2.60 -9.08
C GLN A 200 -10.05 -1.30 -8.34
N TYR A 201 -9.27 -1.35 -7.27
CA TYR A 201 -8.71 -0.14 -6.66
C TYR A 201 -7.30 0.11 -7.20
N GLY A 202 -7.13 1.20 -7.95
CA GLY A 202 -5.84 1.56 -8.54
C GLY A 202 -4.94 2.41 -7.66
N GLN A 203 -5.37 2.77 -6.44
CA GLN A 203 -4.75 3.83 -5.65
C GLN A 203 -4.54 5.08 -6.55
N MET A 204 -3.40 5.74 -6.47
CA MET A 204 -2.97 6.84 -7.33
C MET A 204 -2.07 6.30 -8.44
N THR A 205 -0.90 5.75 -8.08
CA THR A 205 0.16 5.41 -9.05
C THR A 205 0.25 3.92 -9.39
N ALA A 206 -0.48 3.06 -8.67
CA ALA A 206 -0.51 1.61 -8.92
C ALA A 206 -1.27 1.30 -10.22
N GLY A 207 -2.53 1.72 -10.30
CA GLY A 207 -3.39 1.51 -11.45
C GLY A 207 -3.16 2.49 -12.60
N SER A 208 -2.30 3.50 -12.41
CA SER A 208 -1.92 4.45 -13.46
C SER A 208 -0.49 4.25 -13.97
N TYR A 209 0.19 3.17 -13.54
CA TYR A 209 1.48 2.73 -14.07
C TYR A 209 2.60 3.77 -13.89
N MET A 210 2.76 4.31 -12.69
CA MET A 210 3.83 5.29 -12.44
C MET A 210 4.35 5.30 -11.00
N TYR A 211 4.29 4.16 -10.30
CA TYR A 211 4.85 4.04 -8.97
C TYR A 211 6.36 3.79 -9.07
N ILE A 212 7.17 4.56 -8.34
CA ILE A 212 8.64 4.56 -8.47
C ILE A 212 9.32 4.14 -7.16
N GLY A 213 8.64 3.31 -6.37
CA GLY A 213 9.09 2.96 -5.05
C GLY A 213 8.89 4.09 -4.03
N PRO A 214 9.51 3.98 -2.86
CA PRO A 214 9.11 4.79 -1.71
C PRO A 214 9.79 6.18 -1.68
N GLN A 215 10.61 6.52 -2.69
CA GLN A 215 11.29 7.82 -2.80
C GLN A 215 10.32 9.01 -2.83
N GLY A 216 9.16 8.85 -3.48
CA GLY A 216 8.14 9.90 -3.54
C GLY A 216 7.61 10.26 -2.15
N ILE A 217 7.42 9.25 -1.29
CA ILE A 217 6.98 9.45 0.09
C ILE A 217 8.10 10.05 0.94
N VAL A 218 9.36 9.60 0.78
CA VAL A 218 10.50 10.23 1.49
C VAL A 218 10.58 11.73 1.20
N HIS A 219 10.48 12.12 -0.07
CA HIS A 219 10.47 13.54 -0.45
C HIS A 219 9.26 14.27 0.13
N GLY A 220 8.04 13.74 -0.07
CA GLY A 220 6.81 14.34 0.45
C GLY A 220 6.87 14.58 1.96
N THR A 221 7.26 13.56 2.73
CA THR A 221 7.40 13.67 4.19
C THR A 221 8.51 14.63 4.61
N THR A 222 9.61 14.69 3.86
CA THR A 222 10.67 15.68 4.13
C THR A 222 10.11 17.10 4.03
N ILE A 223 9.33 17.38 2.98
CA ILE A 223 8.68 18.69 2.79
C ILE A 223 7.66 18.96 3.90
N THR A 224 6.87 17.96 4.31
CA THR A 224 5.91 18.11 5.42
C THR A 224 6.61 18.48 6.72
N VAL A 225 7.66 17.74 7.11
CA VAL A 225 8.43 17.99 8.34
C VAL A 225 9.09 19.37 8.30
N LEU A 226 9.73 19.73 7.18
CA LEU A 226 10.33 21.06 7.02
C LEU A 226 9.30 22.20 7.14
N ASN A 227 8.09 22.01 6.60
CA ASN A 227 7.02 23.01 6.72
C ASN A 227 6.41 23.06 8.13
N ALA A 228 6.30 21.93 8.83
CA ALA A 228 5.84 21.90 10.21
C ALA A 228 6.79 22.70 11.11
N PHE A 229 8.10 22.50 10.97
CA PHE A 229 9.12 23.31 11.67
C PHE A 229 9.05 24.80 11.31
N ARG A 230 8.91 25.16 10.01
CA ARG A 230 8.70 26.54 9.59
C ARG A 230 7.45 27.17 10.21
N LYS A 231 6.35 26.42 10.32
CA LYS A 231 5.09 26.91 10.88
C LYS A 231 5.18 27.28 12.36
N ILE A 232 6.02 26.57 13.12
CA ILE A 232 6.33 26.92 14.52
C ILE A 232 7.53 27.87 14.65
N ASN A 233 8.02 28.43 13.53
CA ASN A 233 9.17 29.33 13.46
C ASN A 233 10.42 28.75 14.16
N LYS A 234 10.69 27.45 13.98
CA LYS A 234 11.83 26.74 14.57
C LYS A 234 12.65 26.04 13.49
N GLU A 235 13.97 25.99 13.64
CA GLU A 235 14.82 25.14 12.81
C GLU A 235 14.67 23.66 13.18
N PRO A 236 14.73 22.72 12.21
CA PRO A 236 14.66 21.29 12.50
C PRO A 236 15.83 20.77 13.35
N LYS A 237 17.00 21.41 13.26
CA LYS A 237 18.24 20.94 13.91
C LYS A 237 18.12 20.98 15.44
N GLY A 238 18.26 19.81 16.07
CA GLY A 238 18.00 19.63 17.50
C GLY A 238 16.51 19.69 17.88
N GLY A 239 15.62 19.83 16.90
CA GLY A 239 14.18 19.69 17.09
C GLY A 239 13.78 18.22 17.14
N LEU A 240 12.71 17.92 17.88
CA LEU A 240 12.17 16.58 18.02
C LEU A 240 10.85 16.42 17.26
N PHE A 241 10.84 15.42 16.37
CA PHE A 241 9.66 14.92 15.67
C PHE A 241 9.25 13.55 16.23
N VAL A 242 8.05 13.46 16.81
CA VAL A 242 7.47 12.18 17.28
C VAL A 242 6.35 11.75 16.34
N THR A 243 6.40 10.48 15.90
CA THR A 243 5.40 9.88 15.01
C THR A 243 5.29 8.36 15.20
N SER A 244 4.50 7.70 14.36
CA SER A 244 4.16 6.27 14.42
C SER A 244 4.11 5.62 13.04
N GLY A 245 4.31 4.30 13.06
CA GLY A 245 4.18 3.40 11.93
C GLY A 245 5.42 3.34 11.04
N LEU A 246 5.91 2.14 10.77
CA LEU A 246 7.04 1.86 9.84
C LEU A 246 6.63 1.03 8.62
N GLY A 247 5.33 0.98 8.33
CA GLY A 247 4.72 0.32 7.17
C GLY A 247 5.15 0.89 5.80
N GLY A 248 4.32 0.67 4.78
CA GLY A 248 4.67 0.98 3.38
C GLY A 248 5.05 2.45 3.15
N MET A 249 4.16 3.37 3.53
CA MET A 249 4.39 4.83 3.41
C MET A 249 5.06 5.40 4.67
N SER A 250 4.57 5.02 5.85
CA SER A 250 5.00 5.59 7.13
C SER A 250 6.46 5.25 7.49
N GLY A 251 7.01 4.16 6.93
CA GLY A 251 8.43 3.81 7.05
C GLY A 251 9.40 4.87 6.51
N ALA A 252 8.93 5.79 5.67
CA ALA A 252 9.73 6.90 5.15
C ALA A 252 9.98 8.02 6.17
N GLN A 253 9.19 8.10 7.25
CA GLN A 253 9.25 9.21 8.21
C GLN A 253 10.63 9.35 8.91
N PRO A 254 11.25 8.26 9.43
CA PRO A 254 12.63 8.29 9.92
C PRO A 254 13.64 8.91 8.94
N LYS A 255 13.60 8.46 7.67
CA LYS A 255 14.51 8.93 6.64
C LYS A 255 14.26 10.40 6.28
N ALA A 256 12.99 10.79 6.22
CA ALA A 256 12.59 12.17 5.96
C ALA A 256 13.02 13.12 7.09
N GLY A 257 12.88 12.71 8.36
CA GLY A 257 13.38 13.48 9.50
C GLY A 257 14.90 13.63 9.48
N ASN A 258 15.63 12.58 9.10
CA ASN A 258 17.08 12.67 8.87
C ASN A 258 17.44 13.66 7.75
N ILE A 259 16.71 13.68 6.63
CA ILE A 259 16.96 14.64 5.54
C ILE A 259 16.61 16.07 5.99
N ALA A 260 15.54 16.23 6.77
CA ALA A 260 15.15 17.51 7.35
C ALA A 260 16.13 18.01 8.42
N GLY A 261 16.90 17.11 9.04
CA GLY A 261 17.95 17.41 10.01
C GLY A 261 17.50 17.35 11.48
N CYS A 262 16.34 16.74 11.78
CA CYS A 262 15.79 16.66 13.14
C CYS A 262 16.05 15.31 13.82
N VAL A 263 15.81 15.25 15.12
CA VAL A 263 15.69 13.99 15.86
C VAL A 263 14.30 13.43 15.59
N THR A 264 14.21 12.18 15.16
CA THR A 264 12.92 11.51 14.91
C THR A 264 12.74 10.35 15.86
N VAL A 265 11.60 10.26 16.52
CA VAL A 265 11.15 9.07 17.24
C VAL A 265 9.94 8.51 16.50
N CYS A 266 10.04 7.27 16.05
CA CYS A 266 8.96 6.59 15.33
C CYS A 266 8.62 5.27 16.03
N ALA A 267 7.44 5.19 16.62
CA ALA A 267 7.00 3.94 17.26
C ALA A 267 6.38 2.97 16.25
N GLU A 268 6.66 1.67 16.40
CA GLU A 268 6.11 0.59 15.60
C GLU A 268 6.01 -0.68 16.44
N VAL A 269 4.84 -1.34 16.42
CA VAL A 269 4.57 -2.55 17.20
C VAL A 269 5.08 -3.82 16.51
N ASN A 270 5.23 -3.81 15.19
CA ASN A 270 5.61 -4.98 14.41
C ASN A 270 7.14 -5.12 14.29
N PRO A 271 7.78 -6.10 14.98
CA PRO A 271 9.24 -6.25 14.96
C PRO A 271 9.80 -6.53 13.57
N LYS A 272 9.04 -7.23 12.72
CA LYS A 272 9.47 -7.58 11.37
C LYS A 272 9.68 -6.32 10.52
N ILE A 273 8.74 -5.38 10.54
CA ILE A 273 8.85 -4.19 9.70
C ILE A 273 9.88 -3.22 10.26
N THR A 274 9.99 -3.08 11.58
CA THR A 274 11.03 -2.28 12.25
C THR A 274 12.41 -2.75 11.85
N LYS A 275 12.67 -4.06 11.91
CA LYS A 275 13.93 -4.66 11.46
C LYS A 275 14.22 -4.37 9.99
N ILE A 276 13.23 -4.55 9.11
CA ILE A 276 13.38 -4.25 7.68
C ILE A 276 13.81 -2.80 7.45
N ARG A 277 13.20 -1.82 8.14
CA ARG A 277 13.57 -0.39 7.99
C ARG A 277 14.96 -0.06 8.53
N HIS A 278 15.36 -0.72 9.60
CA HIS A 278 16.71 -0.59 10.13
C HIS A 278 17.76 -1.21 9.19
N ASP A 279 17.49 -2.39 8.64
CA ASP A 279 18.38 -3.05 7.67
C ASP A 279 18.53 -2.20 6.39
N GLN A 280 17.46 -1.51 5.98
CA GLN A 280 17.45 -0.53 4.88
C GLN A 280 18.20 0.77 5.19
N LYS A 281 18.66 0.99 6.44
CA LYS A 281 19.26 2.26 6.90
C LYS A 281 18.31 3.45 6.80
N TRP A 282 17.01 3.17 6.95
CA TRP A 282 15.97 4.19 7.04
C TRP A 282 15.76 4.62 8.49
N VAL A 283 15.93 3.68 9.42
CA VAL A 283 16.03 3.89 10.87
C VAL A 283 17.49 3.73 11.28
N ASN A 284 17.98 4.56 12.21
CA ASN A 284 19.36 4.46 12.72
C ASN A 284 19.49 3.52 13.91
N GLU A 285 18.56 3.61 14.86
CA GLU A 285 18.60 2.86 16.12
C GLU A 285 17.21 2.27 16.43
N ILE A 286 17.18 1.09 17.04
CA ILE A 286 15.96 0.47 17.55
C ILE A 286 16.09 0.42 19.08
N HIS A 287 15.03 0.83 19.76
CA HIS A 287 14.91 0.85 21.21
C HIS A 287 13.69 0.05 21.65
N GLU A 288 13.85 -0.83 22.65
CA GLU A 288 12.76 -1.62 23.26
C GLU A 288 12.44 -1.13 24.69
N ASN A 289 13.37 -0.38 25.30
CA ASN A 289 13.20 0.20 26.63
C ASN A 289 12.95 1.71 26.53
N LEU A 290 11.87 2.17 27.16
CA LEU A 290 11.46 3.58 27.13
C LEU A 290 12.38 4.51 27.92
N ASP A 291 12.96 4.07 29.03
CA ASP A 291 13.91 4.88 29.81
C ASP A 291 15.21 5.11 29.02
N GLU A 292 15.70 4.08 28.33
CA GLU A 292 16.84 4.18 27.42
C GLU A 292 16.54 5.13 26.25
N LEU A 293 15.34 5.01 25.66
CA LEU A 293 14.90 5.91 24.58
C LEU A 293 14.86 7.37 25.04
N VAL A 294 14.30 7.64 26.23
CA VAL A 294 14.25 8.99 26.81
C VAL A 294 15.65 9.56 26.98
N ALA A 295 16.57 8.80 27.58
CA ALA A 295 17.95 9.22 27.77
C ALA A 295 18.66 9.49 26.43
N ARG A 296 18.40 8.65 25.42
CA ARG A 296 18.96 8.78 24.07
C ARG A 296 18.44 10.04 23.36
N VAL A 297 17.14 10.32 23.46
CA VAL A 297 16.51 11.51 22.86
C VAL A 297 17.07 12.79 23.48
N ARG A 298 17.24 12.85 24.81
CA ARG A 298 17.85 14.01 25.48
C ARG A 298 19.25 14.30 24.93
N THR A 299 20.10 13.26 24.89
CA THR A 299 21.45 13.36 24.31
C THR A 299 21.40 13.85 22.86
N ALA A 300 20.48 13.31 22.04
CA ALA A 300 20.33 13.72 20.64
C ALA A 300 19.94 15.20 20.49
N GLN A 301 19.00 15.68 21.32
CA GLN A 301 18.55 17.07 21.30
C GLN A 301 19.66 18.01 21.77
N GLU A 302 20.37 17.68 22.85
CA GLU A 302 21.49 18.47 23.40
C GLU A 302 22.63 18.60 22.39
N ASN A 303 23.00 17.50 21.74
CA ASN A 303 24.05 17.46 20.72
C ASN A 303 23.58 17.98 19.34
N LYS A 304 22.29 18.30 19.20
CA LYS A 304 21.66 18.69 17.94
C LYS A 304 21.92 17.70 16.80
N GLU A 305 21.80 16.42 17.15
CA GLU A 305 22.01 15.30 16.24
C GLU A 305 20.90 15.21 15.19
N THR A 306 21.25 14.59 14.07
CA THR A 306 20.29 14.13 13.06
C THR A 306 20.24 12.62 13.14
N VAL A 307 19.24 12.10 13.86
CA VAL A 307 19.12 10.68 14.14
C VAL A 307 17.66 10.25 14.18
N SER A 308 17.40 9.06 13.69
CA SER A 308 16.09 8.42 13.74
C SER A 308 16.10 7.19 14.65
N LEU A 309 15.23 7.23 15.64
CA LEU A 309 15.11 6.26 16.72
C LEU A 309 13.75 5.57 16.57
N ALA A 310 13.74 4.28 16.26
CA ALA A 310 12.52 3.48 16.31
C ALA A 310 12.29 2.97 17.73
N TYR A 311 11.05 3.10 18.21
CA TYR A 311 10.61 2.40 19.42
C TYR A 311 9.82 1.17 19.00
N LEU A 312 10.30 -0.02 19.38
CA LEU A 312 9.57 -1.27 19.16
C LEU A 312 8.53 -1.44 20.27
N GLY A 313 7.34 -0.89 20.03
CA GLY A 313 6.26 -0.80 21.01
C GLY A 313 5.17 0.16 20.53
N ASN A 314 4.23 0.49 21.41
CA ASN A 314 3.08 1.31 21.04
C ASN A 314 3.39 2.80 21.13
N VAL A 315 2.96 3.60 20.14
CA VAL A 315 3.17 5.06 20.14
C VAL A 315 2.58 5.75 21.36
N VAL A 316 1.47 5.22 21.91
CA VAL A 316 0.84 5.78 23.11
C VAL A 316 1.79 5.75 24.30
N GLU A 317 2.61 4.70 24.43
CA GLU A 317 3.58 4.57 25.51
C GLU A 317 4.70 5.63 25.38
N VAL A 318 5.11 5.96 24.16
CA VAL A 318 6.07 7.05 23.91
C VAL A 318 5.49 8.40 24.31
N TRP A 319 4.26 8.71 23.89
CA TRP A 319 3.59 9.97 24.24
C TRP A 319 3.40 10.11 25.75
N GLU A 320 2.89 9.06 26.41
CA GLU A 320 2.67 9.04 27.86
C GLU A 320 4.00 9.14 28.63
N LYS A 321 5.04 8.40 28.22
CA LYS A 321 6.35 8.45 28.88
C LYS A 321 7.02 9.81 28.70
N PHE A 322 6.99 10.40 27.50
CA PHE A 322 7.61 11.69 27.25
C PHE A 322 6.92 12.81 28.03
N ASP A 323 5.61 12.69 28.26
CA ASP A 323 4.86 13.61 29.14
C ASP A 323 5.34 13.49 30.60
N GLN A 324 5.44 12.26 31.12
CA GLN A 324 5.91 11.97 32.48
C GLN A 324 7.33 12.51 32.73
N GLU A 325 8.22 12.36 31.76
CA GLU A 325 9.62 12.81 31.84
C GLU A 325 9.81 14.30 31.50
N ASN A 326 8.71 15.03 31.20
CA ASN A 326 8.74 16.41 30.73
C ASN A 326 9.69 16.61 29.53
N LEU A 327 9.70 15.66 28.59
CA LEU A 327 10.48 15.74 27.38
C LEU A 327 9.74 16.59 26.34
N ARG A 328 10.38 17.66 25.89
CA ARG A 328 9.77 18.62 24.95
C ARG A 328 9.73 18.05 23.54
N ILE A 329 8.52 17.83 23.01
CA ILE A 329 8.26 17.50 21.61
C ILE A 329 7.95 18.78 20.84
N ASP A 330 8.65 19.03 19.73
CA ASP A 330 8.40 20.23 18.93
C ASP A 330 7.26 20.03 17.95
N ILE A 331 7.34 18.96 17.17
CA ILE A 331 6.31 18.57 16.22
C ILE A 331 5.90 17.11 16.45
N GLY A 332 4.61 16.85 16.36
CA GLY A 332 4.00 15.54 16.54
C GLY A 332 3.10 15.18 15.37
N SER A 333 3.03 13.90 15.04
CA SER A 333 2.10 13.36 14.04
C SER A 333 1.75 11.91 14.38
N ASP A 334 0.82 11.33 13.62
CA ASP A 334 0.56 9.90 13.58
C ASP A 334 0.43 9.43 12.13
N GLN A 335 0.97 8.26 11.79
CA GLN A 335 0.80 7.65 10.47
C GLN A 335 0.47 6.16 10.56
N THR A 336 -0.21 5.76 11.64
CA THR A 336 -0.89 4.45 11.70
C THR A 336 -2.01 4.35 10.65
N SER A 337 -2.54 3.17 10.37
CA SER A 337 -3.50 2.96 9.27
C SER A 337 -4.96 3.04 9.73
N LEU A 338 -5.38 4.20 10.24
CA LEU A 338 -6.74 4.45 10.76
C LEU A 338 -7.82 4.63 9.69
N HIS A 339 -7.50 4.44 8.41
CA HIS A 339 -8.49 4.16 7.37
C HIS A 339 -9.05 2.72 7.45
N ASN A 340 -8.38 1.83 8.20
CA ASN A 340 -8.83 0.46 8.46
C ASN A 340 -8.46 -0.01 9.89
N PRO A 341 -8.98 0.66 10.94
CA PRO A 341 -8.59 0.43 12.33
C PRO A 341 -8.88 -1.00 12.82
N TRP A 342 -9.86 -1.68 12.25
CA TRP A 342 -10.40 -2.96 12.76
C TRP A 342 -9.72 -4.20 12.18
N ALA A 343 -8.91 -4.04 11.13
CA ALA A 343 -8.26 -5.16 10.44
C ALA A 343 -6.74 -4.91 10.32
N GLY A 344 -6.11 -4.63 11.45
CA GLY A 344 -4.66 -4.55 11.58
C GLY A 344 -4.07 -3.19 11.23
N GLY A 345 -4.91 -2.15 11.12
CA GLY A 345 -4.44 -0.79 10.84
C GLY A 345 -3.96 -0.03 12.08
N TYR A 346 -4.49 -0.35 13.26
CA TYR A 346 -4.14 0.26 14.54
C TYR A 346 -4.15 -0.78 15.65
N TYR A 347 -3.15 -0.74 16.53
CA TYR A 347 -2.93 -1.76 17.54
C TYR A 347 -3.16 -1.19 18.94
N PRO A 348 -3.91 -1.90 19.81
CA PRO A 348 -4.19 -1.43 21.15
C PRO A 348 -2.93 -1.39 22.03
N VAL A 349 -2.85 -0.41 22.91
CA VAL A 349 -1.74 -0.29 23.88
C VAL A 349 -1.92 -1.31 25.02
N GLY A 350 -0.80 -1.79 25.58
CA GLY A 350 -0.80 -2.76 26.68
C GLY A 350 -1.00 -4.22 26.25
N GLN A 351 -0.94 -4.50 24.94
CA GLN A 351 -0.96 -5.85 24.38
C GLN A 351 0.20 -6.00 23.39
N SER A 352 0.73 -7.22 23.26
CA SER A 352 1.71 -7.50 22.21
C SER A 352 1.08 -7.48 20.81
N PHE A 353 1.94 -7.38 19.79
CA PHE A 353 1.52 -7.43 18.40
C PHE A 353 0.84 -8.77 18.06
N GLU A 354 1.39 -9.88 18.55
CA GLU A 354 0.88 -11.23 18.38
C GLU A 354 -0.49 -11.41 19.06
N GLU A 355 -0.61 -11.01 20.33
CA GLU A 355 -1.89 -11.07 21.06
C GLU A 355 -2.97 -10.24 20.37
N SER A 356 -2.61 -9.05 19.89
CA SER A 356 -3.52 -8.18 19.15
C SER A 356 -3.99 -8.82 17.84
N ASN A 357 -3.10 -9.52 17.11
CA ASN A 357 -3.46 -10.22 15.88
C ASN A 357 -4.39 -11.41 16.16
N THR A 358 -4.14 -12.17 17.23
CA THR A 358 -5.03 -13.25 17.69
C THR A 358 -6.39 -12.69 18.10
N MET A 359 -6.43 -11.63 18.91
CA MET A 359 -7.66 -10.98 19.35
C MET A 359 -8.48 -10.44 18.18
N MET A 360 -7.83 -9.83 17.19
CA MET A 360 -8.49 -9.34 15.98
C MET A 360 -9.21 -10.46 15.21
N ALA A 361 -8.64 -11.66 15.17
CA ALA A 361 -9.23 -12.80 14.48
C ALA A 361 -10.30 -13.53 15.31
N GLU A 362 -10.02 -13.76 16.59
CA GLU A 362 -10.84 -14.61 17.47
C GLU A 362 -11.92 -13.82 18.22
N ASN A 363 -11.67 -12.55 18.53
CA ASN A 363 -12.57 -11.69 19.28
C ASN A 363 -12.58 -10.24 18.75
N PRO A 364 -13.09 -10.02 17.52
CA PRO A 364 -13.03 -8.73 16.83
C PRO A 364 -13.76 -7.59 17.57
N GLU A 365 -14.81 -7.92 18.33
CA GLU A 365 -15.54 -6.93 19.13
C GLU A 365 -14.69 -6.39 20.29
N LEU A 366 -13.98 -7.28 21.00
CA LEU A 366 -13.05 -6.87 22.04
C LEU A 366 -11.85 -6.09 21.45
N PHE A 367 -11.34 -6.51 20.30
CA PHE A 367 -10.29 -5.78 19.59
C PHE A 367 -10.72 -4.34 19.29
N ARG A 368 -11.93 -4.16 18.77
CA ARG A 368 -12.53 -2.85 18.50
C ARG A 368 -12.65 -2.00 19.75
N GLU A 369 -13.13 -2.56 20.86
CA GLU A 369 -13.22 -1.86 22.15
C GLU A 369 -11.84 -1.35 22.60
N LYS A 370 -10.82 -2.23 22.53
CA LYS A 370 -9.44 -1.91 22.94
C LYS A 370 -8.77 -0.88 22.03
N VAL A 371 -9.05 -0.90 20.72
CA VAL A 371 -8.61 0.13 19.79
C VAL A 371 -9.22 1.49 20.14
N GLN A 372 -10.52 1.54 20.43
CA GLN A 372 -11.19 2.78 20.83
C GLN A 372 -10.67 3.33 22.16
N GLU A 373 -10.41 2.46 23.15
CA GLU A 373 -9.76 2.82 24.41
C GLU A 373 -8.37 3.43 24.17
N THR A 374 -7.59 2.82 23.29
CA THR A 374 -6.25 3.29 22.92
C THR A 374 -6.30 4.64 22.21
N LEU A 375 -7.26 4.86 21.29
CA LEU A 375 -7.44 6.15 20.61
C LEU A 375 -7.73 7.29 21.59
N ARG A 376 -8.58 7.05 22.60
CA ARG A 376 -8.84 8.03 23.67
C ARG A 376 -7.59 8.37 24.46
N ARG A 377 -6.81 7.35 24.85
CA ARG A 377 -5.52 7.56 25.54
C ARG A 377 -4.51 8.30 24.67
N HIS A 378 -4.42 7.95 23.39
CA HIS A 378 -3.50 8.58 22.45
C HIS A 378 -3.78 10.09 22.31
N ALA A 379 -5.04 10.46 22.06
CA ALA A 379 -5.48 11.85 21.98
C ALA A 379 -5.23 12.60 23.30
N ALA A 380 -5.58 12.00 24.45
CA ALA A 380 -5.34 12.62 25.76
C ALA A 380 -3.85 12.88 26.03
N ALA A 381 -2.97 11.95 25.65
CA ALA A 381 -1.53 12.14 25.78
C ALA A 381 -1.02 13.27 24.86
N ILE A 382 -1.50 13.33 23.61
CA ILE A 382 -1.18 14.43 22.68
C ILE A 382 -1.65 15.77 23.26
N ASN A 383 -2.86 15.85 23.81
CA ASN A 383 -3.40 17.09 24.39
C ASN A 383 -2.47 17.66 25.47
N LYS A 384 -1.96 16.83 26.39
CA LYS A 384 -0.98 17.25 27.41
C LYS A 384 0.31 17.83 26.82
N HIS A 385 0.78 17.31 25.68
CA HIS A 385 1.94 17.86 24.98
C HIS A 385 1.60 19.16 24.24
N THR A 386 0.42 19.26 23.63
CA THR A 386 -0.03 20.49 22.96
C THR A 386 -0.24 21.64 23.95
N GLU A 387 -0.72 21.36 25.16
CA GLU A 387 -0.77 22.33 26.27
C GLU A 387 0.61 22.87 26.65
N LYS A 388 1.65 22.05 26.48
CA LYS A 388 3.07 22.43 26.67
C LYS A 388 3.69 23.05 25.41
N GLY A 389 2.89 23.26 24.35
CA GLY A 389 3.24 23.97 23.12
C GLY A 389 3.62 23.08 21.93
N THR A 390 3.41 21.75 21.98
CA THR A 390 3.76 20.86 20.86
C THR A 390 2.82 21.14 19.69
N TYR A 391 3.37 21.23 18.47
CA TYR A 391 2.54 21.32 17.27
C TYR A 391 2.23 19.92 16.73
N PHE A 392 1.03 19.42 17.04
CA PHE A 392 0.53 18.18 16.46
C PHE A 392 -0.22 18.46 15.14
N PHE A 393 -0.08 17.57 14.16
CA PHE A 393 -0.85 17.60 12.93
C PHE A 393 -1.25 16.20 12.48
N ASP A 394 -2.47 16.06 11.95
CA ASP A 394 -2.94 14.81 11.34
C ASP A 394 -2.27 14.61 9.97
N TYR A 395 -1.81 13.39 9.69
CA TYR A 395 -1.11 13.05 8.44
C TYR A 395 -2.05 12.57 7.32
N GLY A 396 -3.36 12.84 7.43
CA GLY A 396 -4.37 12.37 6.50
C GLY A 396 -4.63 10.87 6.62
N ASN A 397 -4.37 10.29 7.79
CA ASN A 397 -4.56 8.86 8.06
C ASN A 397 -5.88 8.55 8.77
N ALA A 398 -6.72 9.57 8.99
CA ALA A 398 -7.98 9.54 9.73
C ALA A 398 -7.83 9.39 11.26
N PHE A 399 -6.67 9.75 11.83
CA PHE A 399 -6.47 9.68 13.28
C PHE A 399 -7.48 10.52 14.06
N LEU A 400 -7.56 11.83 13.78
CA LEU A 400 -8.50 12.70 14.50
C LEU A 400 -9.96 12.29 14.26
N LEU A 401 -10.28 11.80 13.06
CA LEU A 401 -11.62 11.30 12.74
C LEU A 401 -11.98 10.07 13.57
N GLU A 402 -11.16 9.02 13.58
CA GLU A 402 -11.44 7.80 14.35
C GLU A 402 -11.36 8.04 15.85
N ALA A 403 -10.46 8.90 16.32
CA ALA A 403 -10.43 9.35 17.71
C ALA A 403 -11.72 10.06 18.12
N SER A 404 -12.25 10.97 17.27
CA SER A 404 -13.55 11.62 17.51
C SER A 404 -14.70 10.60 17.62
N ARG A 405 -14.70 9.58 16.74
CA ARG A 405 -15.69 8.49 16.75
C ARG A 405 -15.59 7.61 18.00
N ALA A 406 -14.38 7.47 18.54
CA ALA A 406 -14.11 6.77 19.80
C ALA A 406 -14.45 7.59 21.05
N GLY A 407 -14.87 8.85 20.90
CA GLY A 407 -15.21 9.77 22.00
C GLY A 407 -13.98 10.43 22.64
N ALA A 408 -12.88 10.58 21.90
CA ALA A 408 -11.73 11.36 22.33
C ALA A 408 -11.99 12.88 22.18
N ASP A 409 -11.26 13.68 22.95
CA ASP A 409 -11.25 15.15 22.87
C ASP A 409 -10.22 15.59 21.82
N VAL A 410 -10.67 15.97 20.62
CA VAL A 410 -9.85 16.21 19.42
C VAL A 410 -10.21 17.47 18.65
#